data_AF-A0A9D3VEE7-F1
#
_entry.id   AF-A0A9D3VEE7-F1
#
_cell.length_a   1.000
_cell.length_b   1.000
_cell.length_c   1.000
_cell.angle_alpha   90.00
_cell.angle_beta   90.00
_cell.angle_gamma   90.00
#
_symmetry.space_group_name_H-M   'P 1'
#
loop_
_entity.id
_entity.type
_entity.pdbx_description
1 polymer ?
#
loop_
_entity_poly.entity_id
_entity_poly.type
_entity_poly.pdbx_seq_one_letter_code
_entity_poly.pdbx_strand_id
1 'polypeptide(L)'
;MVVSQALITFKNKDSLVVKTYNLSSYSSIVEGKLSFDVWDLEAETDHDGKMVIYGSLKVPASVEKVNQVWQVGSGVINDHPMEHGFAKRQSRFLGRVEVNR
;
A
#
# COMPACT_ATOMS: atom_id res chain seq x y z
N MET A 1 9.22 12.35 4.11
CA MET A 1 8.24 11.51 3.41
C MET A 1 7.93 12.19 2.10
N VAL A 2 8.32 11.58 0.97
CA VAL A 2 7.89 12.03 -0.35
C VAL A 2 6.49 11.47 -0.53
N VAL A 3 5.51 12.34 -0.80
CA VAL A 3 4.09 12.07 -1.10
C VAL A 3 3.81 10.58 -1.36
N SER A 4 3.08 9.89 -0.48
CA SER A 4 2.77 8.47 -0.66
C SER A 4 1.31 8.18 -0.40
N GLN A 5 0.54 8.18 -1.47
CA GLN A 5 -0.70 7.43 -1.53
C GLN A 5 -0.36 5.95 -1.45
N ALA A 6 -1.05 5.20 -0.59
CA ALA A 6 -0.69 3.83 -0.27
C ALA A 6 -1.91 2.91 -0.16
N LEU A 7 -1.71 1.66 -0.57
CA LEU A 7 -2.52 0.53 -0.16
C LEU A 7 -1.81 -0.11 1.04
N ILE A 8 -2.53 -0.28 2.15
CA ILE A 8 -1.99 -0.94 3.34
C ILE A 8 -2.88 -2.14 3.65
N THR A 9 -2.24 -3.31 3.75
CA THR A 9 -2.88 -4.52 4.25
C THR A 9 -2.46 -4.81 5.68
N PHE A 10 -3.41 -5.23 6.51
CA PHE A 10 -3.13 -5.70 7.85
C PHE A 10 -4.26 -6.57 8.40
N LYS A 11 -3.93 -7.36 9.43
CA LYS A 11 -4.92 -8.16 10.14
C LYS A 11 -5.77 -7.23 11.02
N ASN A 12 -7.06 -7.16 10.72
CA ASN A 12 -8.07 -6.50 11.55
C ASN A 12 -8.88 -7.61 12.23
N LYS A 13 -8.71 -7.77 13.54
CA LYS A 13 -9.21 -8.91 14.32
C LYS A 13 -8.75 -10.25 13.71
N ASP A 14 -9.62 -10.93 12.97
CA ASP A 14 -9.37 -12.22 12.32
C ASP A 14 -9.49 -12.19 10.79
N SER A 15 -9.64 -11.00 10.21
CA SER A 15 -9.73 -10.82 8.76
C SER A 15 -8.58 -9.96 8.25
N LEU A 16 -8.00 -10.34 7.11
CA LEU A 16 -7.03 -9.51 6.42
C LEU A 16 -7.80 -8.46 5.61
N VAL A 17 -7.44 -7.19 5.77
CA VAL A 17 -8.13 -6.07 5.10
C VAL A 17 -7.15 -5.24 4.32
N VAL A 18 -7.58 -4.70 3.18
CA VAL A 18 -6.84 -3.71 2.39
C VAL A 18 -7.54 -2.37 2.50
N LYS A 19 -6.79 -1.34 2.89
CA LYS A 19 -7.30 0.03 3.05
C LYS A 19 -6.43 1.01 2.26
N THR A 20 -7.05 2.11 1.83
CA THR A 20 -6.40 3.19 1.07
C THR A 20 -6.05 4.33 2.00
N TYR A 21 -4.85 4.88 1.83
CA TYR A 21 -4.34 5.97 2.65
C TYR A 21 -3.77 7.07 1.77
N ASN A 22 -4.25 8.29 1.97
CA ASN A 22 -3.68 9.49 1.37
C ASN A 22 -2.84 10.20 2.43
N LEU A 23 -1.58 9.78 2.55
CA LEU A 23 -0.69 10.23 3.60
C LEU A 23 -0.17 11.65 3.29
N SER A 24 -0.79 12.65 3.91
CA SER A 24 -0.38 14.05 3.82
C SER A 24 0.69 14.43 4.85
N SER A 25 0.80 13.69 5.94
CA SER A 25 1.83 13.86 6.97
C SER A 25 2.26 12.51 7.56
N TYR A 26 3.44 12.49 8.17
CA TYR A 26 4.03 11.28 8.75
C TYR A 26 3.28 10.80 10.01
N SER A 27 2.82 11.73 10.85
CA SER A 27 2.15 11.44 12.11
C SER A 27 0.63 11.27 11.98
N SER A 28 0.05 11.48 10.79
CA SER A 28 -1.38 11.35 10.54
C SER A 28 -1.65 10.27 9.50
N ILE A 29 -1.80 9.04 10.00
CA ILE A 29 -2.17 7.88 9.20
C ILE A 29 -3.68 7.75 9.23
N VAL A 30 -4.34 8.39 8.27
CA VAL A 30 -5.80 8.40 8.14
C VAL A 30 -6.20 7.78 6.80
N GLU A 31 -7.20 6.91 6.83
CA GLU A 31 -7.78 6.33 5.63
C GLU A 31 -8.31 7.43 4.70
N GLY A 32 -8.05 7.29 3.41
CA GLY A 32 -8.42 8.32 2.45
C GLY A 32 -8.31 7.82 1.03
N LYS A 33 -9.16 8.39 0.16
CA LYS A 33 -9.15 8.07 -1.26
C LYS A 33 -7.82 8.46 -1.90
N LEU A 34 -7.34 7.59 -2.79
CA LEU A 34 -6.21 7.88 -3.66
C LEU A 34 -6.64 8.88 -4.75
N SER A 35 -5.69 9.53 -5.41
CA SER A 35 -5.92 10.45 -6.52
C SER A 35 -6.27 9.74 -7.83
N PHE A 36 -6.30 8.41 -7.82
CA PHE A 36 -6.71 7.56 -8.93
C PHE A 36 -7.68 6.50 -8.43
N ASP A 37 -8.55 6.04 -9.32
CA ASP A 37 -9.52 5.01 -8.99
C ASP A 37 -8.81 3.69 -8.72
N VAL A 38 -9.21 3.02 -7.64
CA VAL A 38 -8.82 1.65 -7.30
C VAL A 38 -10.06 0.84 -6.97
N TRP A 39 -10.08 -0.42 -7.39
CA TRP A 39 -11.21 -1.34 -7.19
C TRP A 39 -10.71 -2.78 -7.09
N ASP A 40 -11.60 -3.71 -6.79
CA ASP A 40 -11.30 -5.14 -6.56
C ASP A 40 -10.16 -5.36 -5.55
N LEU A 41 -10.20 -4.60 -4.45
CA LEU A 41 -9.17 -4.67 -3.40
C LEU A 41 -9.43 -5.90 -2.52
N GLU A 42 -8.45 -6.78 -2.46
CA GLU A 42 -8.47 -7.99 -1.64
C GLU A 42 -7.07 -8.29 -1.11
N ALA A 43 -6.97 -8.99 0.01
CA ALA A 43 -5.70 -9.52 0.46
C ALA A 43 -5.87 -10.92 1.04
N GLU A 44 -4.84 -11.73 0.85
CA GLU A 44 -4.72 -13.05 1.44
C GLU A 44 -3.35 -13.27 2.06
N THR A 45 -3.24 -14.36 2.81
CA THR A 45 -1.96 -14.88 3.26
C THR A 45 -1.64 -16.11 2.41
N ASP A 46 -0.48 -16.10 1.74
CA ASP A 46 -0.03 -17.24 0.96
C ASP A 46 0.37 -18.43 1.85
N HIS A 47 0.69 -19.57 1.23
CA HIS A 47 1.11 -20.78 1.95
C HIS A 47 2.40 -20.61 2.77
N ASP A 48 3.23 -19.61 2.46
CA ASP A 48 4.47 -19.28 3.17
C ASP A 48 4.23 -18.30 4.34
N GLY A 49 3.00 -17.84 4.54
CA GLY A 49 2.66 -16.84 5.56
C GLY A 49 2.90 -15.40 5.12
N LYS A 50 3.15 -15.13 3.83
CA LYS A 50 3.34 -13.78 3.29
C LYS A 50 1.98 -13.16 2.96
N MET A 51 1.84 -11.86 3.17
CA MET A 51 0.66 -11.13 2.76
C MET A 51 0.74 -10.76 1.28
N VAL A 52 -0.33 -11.06 0.54
CA VAL A 52 -0.51 -10.70 -0.86
C VAL A 52 -1.65 -9.69 -0.95
N ILE A 53 -1.47 -8.64 -1.76
CA ILE A 53 -2.50 -7.64 -2.04
C ILE A 53 -2.90 -7.78 -3.51
N TYR A 54 -4.19 -7.95 -3.75
CA TYR A 54 -4.83 -7.84 -5.05
C TYR A 54 -5.55 -6.50 -5.15
N GLY A 55 -5.52 -5.92 -6.35
CA GLY A 55 -6.18 -4.67 -6.61
C GLY A 55 -6.02 -4.24 -8.06
N SER A 56 -7.05 -3.60 -8.57
CA SER A 56 -7.06 -2.92 -9.86
C SER A 56 -6.89 -1.42 -9.64
N LEU A 57 -6.11 -0.76 -10.51
CA LEU A 57 -5.90 0.68 -10.46
C LEU A 57 -6.07 1.32 -11.84
N LYS A 58 -6.64 2.51 -11.88
CA LYS A 58 -6.83 3.27 -13.12
C LYS A 58 -5.54 3.94 -13.52
N VAL A 59 -4.96 3.51 -14.62
CA VAL A 59 -3.82 4.18 -15.25
C VAL A 59 -4.34 5.14 -16.32
N PRO A 60 -4.12 6.47 -16.19
CA PRO A 60 -4.51 7.42 -17.23
C PRO A 60 -3.87 7.09 -18.57
N ALA A 61 -4.56 7.39 -19.69
CA ALA A 61 -4.07 7.10 -21.04
C ALA A 61 -2.72 7.78 -21.37
N SER A 62 -2.37 8.86 -20.68
CA SER A 62 -1.09 9.56 -20.84
C SER A 62 0.07 8.92 -20.07
N VAL A 63 -0.18 7.94 -19.20
CA VAL A 63 0.84 7.27 -18.38
C VAL A 63 1.28 5.98 -19.06
N GLU A 64 2.57 5.85 -19.34
CA GLU A 64 3.19 4.65 -19.93
C GLU A 64 3.82 3.72 -18.89
N LYS A 65 4.16 4.28 -17.72
CA LYS A 65 4.94 3.60 -16.68
C LYS A 65 4.34 3.86 -15.31
N VAL A 66 4.18 2.78 -14.55
CA VAL A 66 3.79 2.83 -13.14
C VAL A 66 4.93 2.27 -12.31
N ASN A 67 5.38 3.05 -11.33
CA ASN A 67 6.37 2.60 -10.35
C ASN A 67 5.63 2.22 -9.08
N GLN A 68 5.95 1.05 -8.55
CA GLN A 68 5.45 0.59 -7.26
C GLN A 68 6.62 0.39 -6.29
N VAL A 69 6.38 0.74 -5.03
CA VAL A 69 7.32 0.55 -3.94
C VAL A 69 6.61 -0.32 -2.91
N TRP A 70 7.23 -1.42 -2.52
CA TRP A 70 6.80 -2.18 -1.36
C TRP A 70 7.54 -1.71 -0.11
N GLN A 71 6.81 -1.50 0.98
CA GLN A 71 7.37 -1.20 2.29
C GLN A 71 6.72 -2.07 3.35
N VAL A 72 7.51 -2.47 4.34
CA VAL A 72 7.02 -3.20 5.52
C VAL A 72 6.78 -2.16 6.62
N GLY A 73 5.55 -2.10 7.14
CA GLY A 73 5.18 -1.24 8.27
C GLY A 73 5.79 -1.70 9.59
N SER A 74 5.79 -0.83 10.60
CA SER A 74 6.33 -1.14 11.94
C SER A 74 5.41 -2.02 12.79
N GLY A 75 4.09 -1.85 12.64
CA GLY A 75 3.08 -2.57 13.40
C GLY A 75 1.69 -1.97 13.23
N VAL A 76 0.72 -2.55 13.93
CA VAL A 76 -0.68 -2.12 13.95
C VAL A 76 -1.17 -2.14 15.40
N ILE A 77 -1.82 -1.05 15.84
CA ILE A 77 -2.45 -0.94 17.17
C ILE A 77 -3.91 -0.54 16.97
N ASN A 78 -4.83 -1.25 17.62
CA ASN A 78 -6.27 -0.97 17.55
C ASN A 78 -6.79 -0.86 16.10
N ASP A 79 -6.37 -1.78 15.22
CA ASP A 79 -6.72 -1.77 13.79
C ASP A 79 -6.25 -0.52 13.01
N HIS A 80 -5.27 0.20 13.55
CA HIS A 80 -4.62 1.36 12.91
C HIS A 80 -3.13 1.10 12.65
N PRO A 81 -2.63 1.28 11.42
CA PRO A 81 -1.20 1.18 11.12
C PRO A 81 -0.39 2.22 11.87
N MET A 82 0.80 1.83 12.32
CA MET A 82 1.73 2.72 13.01
C MET A 82 2.77 3.30 12.07
N GLU A 83 3.29 4.48 12.43
CA GLU A 83 4.46 5.05 11.78
C GLU A 83 5.70 4.17 12.01
N HIS A 84 6.58 4.11 11.02
CA HIS A 84 7.85 3.39 11.11
C HIS A 84 8.98 4.36 11.36
N GLY A 85 9.89 4.08 12.31
CA GLY A 85 11.05 4.94 12.55
C GLY A 85 11.95 5.06 11.32
N PHE A 86 12.68 6.17 11.19
CA PHE A 86 13.57 6.50 10.04
C PHE A 86 14.81 5.59 9.86
N ALA A 87 14.83 4.39 10.45
CA ALA A 87 15.99 3.50 10.40
C ALA A 87 16.28 3.02 8.97
N LYS A 88 17.59 2.98 8.63
CA LYS A 88 18.18 2.76 7.29
C LYS A 88 17.78 1.50 6.51
N ARG A 89 16.93 0.61 7.03
CA ARG A 89 16.48 -0.60 6.33
C ARG A 89 15.02 -0.51 5.94
N GLN A 90 14.81 0.07 4.77
CA GLN A 90 13.63 -0.19 3.95
C GLN A 90 14.13 -1.08 2.81
N SER A 91 13.74 -2.36 2.78
CA SER A 91 13.95 -3.20 1.60
C SER A 91 13.19 -2.56 0.45
N ARG A 92 13.87 -1.73 -0.35
CA ARG A 92 13.31 -1.11 -1.55
C ARG A 92 13.08 -2.21 -2.58
N PHE A 93 11.94 -2.90 -2.50
CA PHE A 93 11.46 -3.65 -3.64
C PHE A 93 10.74 -2.65 -4.55
N LEU A 94 11.46 -2.24 -5.59
CA LEU A 94 10.94 -1.40 -6.66
C LEU A 94 10.43 -2.29 -7.78
N GLY A 95 9.13 -2.23 -8.03
CA GLY A 95 8.53 -2.81 -9.22
C GLY A 95 8.29 -1.71 -10.25
N ARG A 96 8.50 -2.02 -11.53
CA ARG A 96 8.05 -1.20 -12.64
C ARG A 96 7.10 -2.00 -13.49
N VAL A 97 5.95 -1.41 -13.80
CA VAL A 97 4.98 -1.96 -14.74
C VAL A 97 4.97 -1.07 -15.96
N GLU A 98 5.21 -1.68 -17.12
CA GLU A 98 5.05 -1.04 -18.43
C GLU A 98 3.65 -1.35 -18.94
N VAL A 99 2.91 -0.31 -19.30
CA VAL A 99 1.54 -0.45 -19.79
C VAL A 99 1.59 -0.52 -21.31
N ASN A 100 1.69 -1.74 -21.83
CA ASN A 100 1.57 -1.99 -23.26
C ASN A 100 0.10 -1.83 -23.67
N ARG A 101 -0.16 -0.90 -24.59
CA ARG A 101 -1.49 -0.66 -25.17
C ARG A 101 -1.55 -1.14 -26.60
#